data_AF-A0A6L6G5U4-F1
#
_entry.id   AF-A0A6L6G5U4-F1
#
_cell.length_a   1.000
_cell.length_b   1.000
_cell.length_c   1.000
_cell.angle_alpha   90.00
_cell.angle_beta   90.00
_cell.angle_gamma   90.00
#
_symmetry.space_group_name_H-M   'P 1'
#
loop_
_entity.id
_entity.type
_entity.pdbx_description
1 polymer ?
#
loop_
_entity_poly.entity_id
_entity_poly.type
_entity_poly.pdbx_seq_one_letter_code
_entity_poly.pdbx_strand_id
1 'polypeptide(L)'
;MRTEKKDIINRLKRTEGQLRGVQRMIDEDSTCFDIITQLTAIRSSINSAMGVIIGNKITQVIENPSEDPKEQEERLNQAIQLIVKK
;
A
#
# COMPACT_ATOMS: atom_id res chain seq x y z
N MET A 1 3.10 -2.84 -18.23
CA MET A 1 2.47 -2.23 -17.02
C MET A 1 1.05 -2.73 -16.66
N ARG A 2 0.47 -3.80 -17.27
CA ARG A 2 -0.86 -4.32 -16.86
C ARG A 2 -0.83 -5.28 -15.65
N THR A 3 0.29 -5.97 -15.46
CA THR A 3 0.45 -7.04 -14.45
C THR A 3 0.42 -6.49 -13.03
N GLU A 4 1.19 -5.44 -12.73
CA GLU A 4 1.28 -4.86 -11.38
C GLU A 4 -0.04 -4.27 -10.87
N LYS A 5 -0.82 -3.62 -11.75
CA LYS A 5 -2.15 -3.13 -11.39
C LYS A 5 -3.07 -4.27 -10.94
N LYS A 6 -3.04 -5.40 -11.67
CA LYS A 6 -3.85 -6.58 -11.34
C LYS A 6 -3.41 -7.18 -10.00
N ASP A 7 -2.12 -7.24 -9.74
CA ASP A 7 -1.57 -7.81 -8.51
C ASP A 7 -1.85 -6.96 -7.28
N ILE A 8 -1.75 -5.64 -7.39
CA ILE A 8 -2.16 -4.70 -6.33
C ILE A 8 -3.65 -4.88 -6.03
N ILE A 9 -4.51 -4.88 -7.05
CA ILE A 9 -5.95 -5.06 -6.87
C ILE A 9 -6.27 -6.41 -6.22
N ASN A 10 -5.63 -7.49 -6.66
CA ASN A 10 -5.81 -8.81 -6.06
C ASN A 10 -5.38 -8.83 -4.59
N ARG A 11 -4.29 -8.15 -4.23
CA ARG A 11 -3.85 -8.00 -2.85
C ARG A 11 -4.87 -7.23 -2.02
N LEU A 12 -5.39 -6.11 -2.52
CA LEU A 12 -6.41 -5.32 -1.84
C LEU A 12 -7.70 -6.12 -1.61
N LYS A 13 -8.16 -6.90 -2.61
CA LYS A 13 -9.31 -7.80 -2.47
C LYS A 13 -9.11 -8.86 -1.38
N ARG A 14 -7.90 -9.43 -1.27
CA ARG A 14 -7.57 -10.36 -0.19
C ARG A 14 -7.62 -9.66 1.17
N THR A 15 -7.04 -8.46 1.28
CA THR A 15 -7.06 -7.67 2.51
C THR A 15 -8.47 -7.27 2.94
N GLU A 16 -9.35 -6.93 1.99
CA GLU A 16 -10.77 -6.69 2.24
C GLU A 16 -11.46 -7.95 2.80
N GLY A 17 -11.15 -9.12 2.26
CA GLY A 17 -11.61 -10.42 2.78
C GLY A 17 -11.13 -10.70 4.21
N GLN A 18 -9.86 -10.39 4.51
CA GLN A 18 -9.29 -10.50 5.85
C GLN A 18 -9.99 -9.56 6.83
N LEU A 19 -10.27 -8.32 6.42
CA LEU A 19 -10.98 -7.35 7.26
C LEU A 19 -12.40 -7.82 7.60
N ARG A 20 -13.12 -8.37 6.62
CA ARG A 20 -14.41 -9.06 6.88
C ARG A 20 -14.28 -10.25 7.82
N GLY A 21 -13.15 -10.97 7.75
CA GLY A 21 -12.83 -12.03 8.71
C GLY A 21 -12.68 -11.51 10.13
N VAL A 22 -11.96 -10.40 10.32
CA VAL A 22 -11.80 -9.74 11.62
C VAL A 22 -13.15 -9.29 12.19
N GLN A 23 -14.04 -8.75 11.37
CA GLN A 23 -15.40 -8.38 11.81
C GLN A 23 -16.14 -9.59 12.40
N ARG A 24 -16.13 -10.74 11.69
CA ARG A 24 -16.72 -11.98 12.21
C ARG A 24 -16.05 -12.48 13.49
N MET A 25 -14.72 -12.39 13.58
CA MET A 25 -14.00 -12.77 14.80
C MET A 25 -14.46 -11.95 16.00
N ILE A 26 -14.74 -10.66 15.81
CA ILE A 26 -15.29 -9.80 16.86
C ILE A 26 -16.71 -10.24 17.22
N ASP A 27 -17.57 -10.48 16.24
CA ASP A 27 -18.95 -10.94 16.46
C ASP A 27 -19.02 -12.32 17.16
N GLU A 28 -18.00 -13.16 16.95
CA GLU A 28 -17.86 -14.51 17.52
C GLU A 28 -17.06 -14.51 18.85
N ASP A 29 -16.79 -13.35 19.45
CA ASP A 29 -16.03 -13.19 20.71
C ASP A 29 -14.65 -13.89 20.69
N SER A 30 -13.96 -13.86 19.54
CA SER A 30 -12.59 -14.36 19.41
C SER A 30 -11.63 -13.59 20.32
N THR A 31 -10.49 -14.22 20.65
CA THR A 31 -9.54 -13.60 21.58
C THR A 31 -8.93 -12.32 21.01
N CYS A 32 -8.64 -11.35 21.89
CA CYS A 32 -7.95 -10.12 21.52
C CYS A 32 -6.61 -10.41 20.82
N PHE A 33 -5.90 -11.46 21.23
CA PHE A 33 -4.62 -11.86 20.63
C PHE A 33 -4.78 -12.26 19.16
N ASP A 34 -5.80 -13.07 18.84
CA ASP A 34 -6.07 -13.51 17.48
C ASP A 34 -6.50 -12.34 16.59
N ILE A 35 -7.36 -11.46 17.10
CA ILE A 35 -7.81 -10.25 16.40
C ILE A 35 -6.62 -9.34 16.07
N ILE A 36 -5.75 -9.05 17.05
CA ILE A 36 -4.55 -8.21 16.85
C ILE A 36 -3.58 -8.85 15.86
N THR A 37 -3.47 -10.18 15.87
CA THR A 37 -2.65 -10.93 14.91
C THR A 37 -3.16 -10.73 13.48
N GLN A 38 -4.48 -10.87 13.25
CA GLN A 38 -5.07 -10.65 11.93
C GLN A 38 -4.97 -9.18 11.48
N LEU A 39 -5.23 -8.22 12.37
CA LEU A 39 -5.07 -6.80 12.07
C LEU A 39 -3.61 -6.44 11.71
N THR A 40 -2.64 -7.08 12.35
CA THR A 40 -1.21 -6.89 12.03
C THR A 40 -0.88 -7.46 10.64
N ALA A 41 -1.45 -8.61 10.27
CA ALA A 41 -1.31 -9.17 8.92
C ALA A 41 -1.94 -8.25 7.86
N ILE A 42 -3.12 -7.70 8.13
CA ILE A 42 -3.80 -6.71 7.28
C ILE A 42 -2.91 -5.47 7.10
N ARG A 43 -2.41 -4.89 8.19
CA ARG A 43 -1.51 -3.72 8.16
C ARG A 43 -0.27 -3.99 7.31
N SER A 44 0.35 -5.17 7.47
CA SER A 44 1.50 -5.58 6.66
C SER A 44 1.17 -5.67 5.16
N SER A 45 0.01 -6.26 4.82
CA SER A 45 -0.45 -6.35 3.42
C SER A 45 -0.68 -4.97 2.80
N ILE A 46 -1.28 -4.04 3.55
CA ILE A 46 -1.51 -2.65 3.11
C ILE A 46 -0.17 -1.94 2.89
N ASN A 47 0.76 -2.04 3.85
CA ASN A 47 2.09 -1.44 3.73
C ASN A 47 2.84 -1.95 2.50
N SER A 48 2.76 -3.25 2.22
CA SER A 48 3.33 -3.84 1.01
C SER A 48 2.70 -3.27 -0.26
N ALA A 49 1.36 -3.13 -0.30
CA ALA A 49 0.68 -2.53 -1.46
C ALA A 49 1.08 -1.06 -1.67
N MET A 50 1.15 -0.27 -0.59
CA MET A 50 1.61 1.12 -0.64
C MET A 50 3.05 1.21 -1.18
N GLY A 51 3.95 0.36 -0.71
CA GLY A 51 5.35 0.34 -1.16
C GLY A 51 5.48 0.12 -2.68
N VAL A 52 4.70 -0.81 -3.24
CA VAL A 52 4.67 -1.04 -4.70
C VAL A 52 4.13 0.19 -5.45
N ILE A 53 3.03 0.79 -4.98
CA ILE A 53 2.44 1.98 -5.61
C ILE A 53 3.42 3.15 -5.61
N ILE A 54 4.09 3.39 -4.48
CA ILE A 54 5.07 4.48 -4.36
C ILE A 54 6.29 4.22 -5.22
N GLY A 55 6.81 2.98 -5.21
CA GLY A 55 7.92 2.57 -6.09
C GLY A 55 7.60 2.86 -7.56
N ASN A 56 6.40 2.48 -8.01
CA ASN A 56 5.93 2.76 -9.35
C ASN A 56 5.84 4.25 -9.66
N LYS A 57 5.40 5.07 -8.71
CA LYS A 57 5.37 6.53 -8.87
C LYS A 57 6.77 7.10 -9.03
N ILE A 58 7.75 6.62 -8.26
CA ILE A 58 9.16 7.03 -8.37
C ILE A 58 9.71 6.64 -9.74
N THR A 59 9.51 5.40 -10.17
CA THR A 59 9.93 4.92 -11.50
C THR A 59 9.33 5.81 -12.60
N GLN A 60 8.04 6.15 -12.53
CA GLN A 60 7.41 7.03 -13.52
C GLN A 60 7.99 8.45 -13.55
N VAL A 61 8.37 9.01 -12.39
CA VAL A 61 9.02 10.32 -12.31
C VAL A 61 10.42 10.29 -12.94
N ILE A 62 11.15 9.17 -12.78
CA ILE A 62 12.48 8.98 -13.36
C ILE A 62 12.41 8.73 -14.87
N GLU A 63 11.49 7.88 -15.32
CA GLU A 63 11.33 7.52 -16.75
C GLU A 63 10.76 8.66 -17.59
N ASN A 64 10.05 9.62 -16.98
CA ASN A 64 9.45 10.76 -17.65
C ASN A 64 9.87 12.06 -16.95
N PRO A 65 11.13 12.49 -17.12
CA PRO A 65 11.65 13.68 -16.47
C PRO A 65 10.99 14.95 -17.00
N SER A 66 10.80 15.96 -16.14
CA SER A 66 10.43 17.30 -16.60
C SER A 66 11.63 17.99 -17.26
N GLU A 67 11.36 18.88 -18.21
CA GLU A 67 12.34 19.79 -18.80
C GLU A 67 12.77 20.90 -17.81
N ASP A 68 11.93 21.22 -16.82
CA ASP A 68 12.27 22.13 -15.72
C ASP A 68 12.91 21.34 -14.56
N PRO A 69 14.19 21.59 -14.24
CA PRO A 69 14.87 20.94 -13.12
C PRO A 69 14.16 21.14 -11.77
N LYS A 70 13.54 22.31 -11.53
CA LYS A 70 12.82 22.59 -10.28
C LYS A 70 11.56 21.76 -10.16
N GLU A 71 10.79 21.68 -11.25
CA GLU A 71 9.59 20.84 -11.29
C GLU A 71 9.95 19.35 -11.10
N GLN A 72 11.05 18.90 -11.72
CA GLN A 72 11.52 17.53 -11.56
C GLN A 72 11.91 17.22 -10.10
N GLU A 73 12.60 18.14 -9.44
CA GLU A 73 12.95 18.04 -8.02
C GLU A 73 11.69 17.97 -7.13
N GLU A 74 10.69 18.83 -7.37
CA GLU A 74 9.42 18.81 -6.64
C GLU A 74 8.67 17.49 -6.81
N ARG A 75 8.57 16.98 -8.05
CA ARG A 75 7.92 15.70 -8.35
C ARG A 75 8.58 14.54 -7.61
N LEU A 76 9.92 14.53 -7.55
CA LEU A 76 10.67 13.51 -6.84
C LEU A 76 10.47 13.62 -5.32
N ASN A 77 10.57 14.84 -4.76
CA ASN A 77 10.37 15.10 -3.34
C ASN A 77 8.96 14.70 -2.87
N GLN A 78 7.93 14.97 -3.67
CA GLN A 78 6.57 14.51 -3.37
C GLN A 78 6.48 12.98 -3.27
N ALA A 79 7.12 12.26 -4.20
CA ALA A 79 7.13 10.80 -4.18
C ALA A 79 7.91 10.23 -2.97
N ILE A 80 9.04 10.83 -2.61
CA ILE A 80 9.84 10.45 -1.44
C ILE A 80 9.07 10.69 -0.14
N GLN A 81 8.34 11.80 -0.02
CA GLN A 81 7.56 12.11 1.17
C GLN A 81 6.48 11.06 1.49
N LEU A 82 5.97 10.35 0.48
CA LEU A 82 5.02 9.25 0.67
C LEU A 82 5.65 8.03 1.37
N ILE A 83 6.98 7.87 1.32
CA ILE A 83 7.71 6.80 2.03
C ILE A 83 7.98 7.19 3.48
N VAL A 84 8.28 8.47 3.72
CA VAL A 84 8.73 8.98 5.03
C VAL A 84 7.56 9.18 5.99
N LYS A 85 6.35 9.48 5.49
CA LYS A 85 5.13 9.51 6.32
C LYS A 85 4.78 8.08 6.78
N LYS A 86 5.30 7.68 7.94
CA LYS A 86 4.79 6.55 8.72
C LYS A 86 3.60 6.96 9.56
#